data_AF-A0A2E3AB53-F1
#
_entry.id   AF-A0A2E3AB53-F1
#
_cell.length_a   1.000
_cell.length_b   1.000
_cell.length_c   1.000
_cell.angle_alpha   90.00
_cell.angle_beta   90.00
_cell.angle_gamma   90.00
#
_symmetry.space_group_name_H-M   'P 1'
#
loop_
_entity.id
_entity.type
_entity.pdbx_description
1 polymer ?
#
loop_
_entity_poly.entity_id
_entity_poly.type
_entity_poly.pdbx_seq_one_letter_code
_entity_poly.pdbx_strand_id
1 'polypeptide(L)' 'MNKKTKALLLNLICFGVLFLTTKTIIGSFIPLSYIPLIAFSALLASIFSPKFLVEKGKLLVKIPLIKEPWEL' A
#
# COMPACT_ATOMS: atom_id res chain seq x y z
N MET A 1 -16.01 1.62 14.82
CA MET A 1 -15.06 0.51 14.48
C MET A 1 -13.85 0.58 15.38
N ASN A 2 -13.29 -0.58 15.77
CA ASN A 2 -12.02 -0.63 16.49
C ASN A 2 -10.92 0.06 15.65
N LYS A 3 -10.07 0.88 16.28
CA LYS A 3 -8.99 1.63 15.60
C LYS A 3 -8.09 0.70 14.80
N LYS A 4 -7.88 -0.53 15.28
CA LYS A 4 -7.15 -1.60 14.57
C LYS A 4 -7.81 -1.99 13.24
N THR A 5 -9.13 -2.15 13.22
CA THR A 5 -9.88 -2.46 12.00
C THR A 5 -9.80 -1.32 10.98
N LYS A 6 -9.85 -0.06 11.46
CA LYS A 6 -9.69 1.11 10.60
C LYS A 6 -8.30 1.15 9.95
N ALA A 7 -7.24 0.88 10.72
CA ALA A 7 -5.87 0.82 10.19
C ALA A 7 -5.68 -0.32 9.17
N LEU A 8 -6.26 -1.50 9.42
CA LEU A 8 -6.23 -2.61 8.46
C LEU A 8 -6.93 -2.25 7.15
N LEU A 9 -8.12 -1.63 7.21
CA LEU A 9 -8.84 -1.21 6.02
C LEU A 9 -8.08 -0.13 5.24
N LEU A 10 -7.48 0.85 5.93
CA LEU A 10 -6.66 1.87 5.28
C LEU A 10 -5.43 1.27 4.59
N ASN A 11 -4.75 0.30 5.23
CA ASN A 11 -3.66 -0.45 4.59
C ASN A 11 -4.14 -1.18 3.33
N LEU A 12 -5.28 -1.88 3.42
CA LEU A 12 -5.82 -2.66 2.31
C LEU A 12 -6.22 -1.77 1.14
N ILE A 13 -6.92 -0.66 1.41
CA ILE A 13 -7.33 0.30 0.39
C ILE A 13 -6.10 0.93 -0.27
N CYS A 14 -5.12 1.36 0.53
CA CYS A 14 -3.94 2.02 -0.01
C CYS A 14 -3.08 1.06 -0.84
N PHE A 15 -2.89 -0.17 -0.36
CA PHE A 15 -2.25 -1.23 -1.14
C PHE A 15 -3.01 -1.51 -2.43
N GLY A 16 -4.34 -1.65 -2.37
CA GLY A 16 -5.18 -1.92 -3.53
C GLY A 16 -5.11 -0.82 -4.60
N VAL A 17 -5.17 0.45 -4.20
CA VAL A 17 -5.05 1.60 -5.10
C VAL A 17 -3.66 1.64 -5.74
N LEU A 18 -2.60 1.47 -4.94
CA LEU A 18 -1.23 1.45 -5.45
C LEU A 18 -0.98 0.26 -6.39
N PHE A 19 -1.52 -0.91 -6.05
CA PHE A 19 -1.44 -2.10 -6.89
C PHE A 19 -2.11 -1.88 -8.24
N LEU A 20 -3.34 -1.35 -8.26
CA LEU A 20 -4.07 -1.12 -9.51
C LEU A 20 -3.37 -0.08 -10.39
N THR A 21 -2.85 0.97 -9.76
CA THR A 21 -2.10 2.04 -10.45
C THR A 21 -0.81 1.48 -11.04
N THR A 22 -0.03 0.75 -10.23
CA THR A 22 1.24 0.15 -10.66
C THR A 22 1.01 -0.89 -11.77
N LYS A 23 -0.02 -1.74 -11.64
CA LYS A 23 -0.39 -2.73 -12.66
C LYS A 23 -0.73 -2.08 -13.99
N THR A 24 -1.52 -1.00 -13.95
CA THR A 24 -1.95 -0.28 -15.15
C THR A 24 -0.75 0.40 -15.82
N ILE A 25 0.12 1.04 -15.04
CA ILE A 25 1.35 1.66 -15.54
C ILE A 25 2.24 0.60 -16.19
N ILE A 26 2.63 -0.44 -15.46
CA ILE A 26 3.55 -1.47 -15.97
C ILE A 26 2.95 -2.18 -17.18
N GLY A 27 1.66 -2.54 -17.13
CA GLY A 27 0.98 -3.20 -18.23
C GLY A 27 0.81 -2.33 -19.49
N SER A 28 0.85 -1.00 -19.34
CA SER A 28 0.83 -0.07 -20.49
C SER A 28 2.20 0.10 -21.12
N PHE A 29 3.28 0.03 -20.33
CA PHE A 29 4.66 0.17 -20.84
C PHE A 29 5.27 -1.15 -21.31
N ILE A 30 4.92 -2.26 -20.66
CA ILE A 30 5.55 -3.56 -20.87
C ILE A 30 4.46 -4.62 -21.04
N PRO A 31 4.36 -5.26 -22.22
CA PRO A 31 3.44 -6.38 -22.43
C PRO A 31 3.99 -7.65 -21.76
N LEU A 32 3.86 -7.73 -20.43
CA LEU A 32 4.17 -8.92 -19.64
C LEU A 32 3.00 -9.90 -19.64
N SER A 33 3.32 -11.19 -19.49
CA SER A 33 2.30 -12.18 -19.17
C SER A 33 1.64 -11.88 -17.82
N TYR A 34 0.38 -12.32 -17.68
CA TYR A 34 -0.50 -11.93 -16.56
C TYR A 34 0.10 -12.20 -15.18
N ILE A 35 0.75 -13.36 -15.00
CA ILE A 35 1.31 -13.77 -13.69
C ILE A 35 2.49 -12.89 -13.28
N PRO A 36 3.55 -12.72 -14.10
CA PRO A 36 4.63 -11.79 -13.79
C PRO A 36 4.15 -10.36 -13.56
N LEU A 37 3.22 -9.87 -14.38
CA LEU A 37 2.70 -8.51 -14.26
C LEU A 37 2.09 -8.27 -12.87
N ILE A 38 1.27 -9.20 -12.38
CA ILE A 38 0.64 -9.11 -11.06
C ILE A 38 1.67 -9.25 -9.95
N ALA A 39 2.59 -10.22 -10.06
CA ALA A 39 3.61 -10.44 -9.04
C ALA A 39 4.50 -9.19 -8.85
N PHE A 40 5.02 -8.62 -9.94
CA PHE A 40 5.82 -7.39 -9.89
C PHE A 40 5.04 -6.20 -9.36
N SER A 41 3.80 -6.02 -9.82
CA SER A 41 2.95 -4.92 -9.37
C SER A 41 2.63 -5.03 -7.88
N ALA A 42 2.42 -6.25 -7.36
CA ALA A 42 2.16 -6.49 -5.94
C ALA A 42 3.41 -6.24 -5.08
N LEU A 43 4.60 -6.64 -5.56
CA LEU A 43 5.85 -6.35 -4.87
C LEU A 43 6.11 -4.85 -4.76
N LEU A 44 5.99 -4.13 -5.87
CA LEU A 44 6.18 -2.68 -5.90
C LEU A 44 5.13 -1.96 -5.04
N ALA A 45 3.85 -2.30 -5.19
CA ALA A 45 2.80 -1.73 -4.37
C ALA A 45 3.01 -2.01 -2.86
N SER A 46 3.52 -3.18 -2.49
CA SER A 46 3.83 -3.51 -1.10
C SER A 46 4.95 -2.64 -0.54
N ILE A 47 6.02 -2.43 -1.32
CA ILE A 47 7.17 -1.61 -0.93
C ILE A 47 6.78 -0.14 -0.80
N PHE A 48 5.97 0.39 -1.72
CA PHE A 48 5.55 1.79 -1.72
C PHE A 48 4.33 2.07 -0.83
N SER A 49 3.60 1.03 -0.40
CA SER A 49 2.40 1.24 0.43
C SER A 49 2.73 1.87 1.79
N PRO A 50 2.04 2.95 2.16
CA PRO A 50 2.12 3.48 3.51
C PRO A 50 1.50 2.49 4.49
N LYS A 51 2.18 2.28 5.61
CA LYS A 51 1.77 1.36 6.66
C LYS A 51 1.04 2.14 7.76
N PHE A 52 -0.26 1.90 7.87
CA PHE A 52 -1.11 2.36 8.95
C PHE A 52 -0.96 1.43 10.15
N LEU A 53 -0.53 1.99 11.28
CA LEU A 53 -0.30 1.29 12.55
C LEU A 53 -1.20 1.90 13.63
N VAL A 54 -1.48 1.12 14.68
CA VAL A 54 -2.20 1.63 15.86
C VAL A 54 -1.32 1.42 17.06
N GLU A 55 -0.85 2.51 17.64
CA GLU A 55 0.04 2.51 18.79
C GLU A 55 -0.56 3.38 19.90
N LYS A 56 -0.63 2.86 21.14
CA LYS A 56 -1.22 3.55 22.31
C LYS A 56 -2.60 4.20 22.05
N GLY A 57 -3.40 3.59 21.17
CA GLY A 57 -4.74 4.10 20.83
C GLY A 57 -4.75 5.26 19.83
N LYS A 58 -3.62 5.62 19.23
CA LYS A 58 -3.51 6.60 18.13
C LYS A 58 -3.26 5.89 16.81
N LEU A 59 -3.71 6.50 15.70
CA LEU A 59 -3.54 5.96 14.36
C LEU A 59 -2.28 6.62 13.77
N LEU A 60 -1.29 5.82 13.42
CA LEU A 60 0.00 6.29 12.88
C LEU A 60 0.11 5.89 11.42
N VAL A 61 0.67 6.75 10.59
CA VAL A 61 1.01 6.45 9.19
C VAL A 61 2.51 6.46 9.03
N LYS A 62 3.07 5.32 8.62
CA LYS A 62 4.47 5.21 8.24
C LYS A 62 4.58 5.13 6.72
N ILE A 63 5.01 6.21 6.10
CA ILE A 63 5.25 6.25 4.66
C ILE A 63 6.68 5.72 4.42
N PRO A 64 6.90 4.75 3.52
CA PRO A 64 8.21 4.11 3.33
C PRO A 64 9.34 5.10 2.94
N LEU A 65 9.01 6.29 2.44
CA LEU A 65 9.96 7.34 2.04
C LEU A 65 10.15 8.46 3.08
N ILE A 66 9.38 8.44 4.19
CA ILE A 66 9.42 9.50 5.20
C ILE A 66 9.83 8.88 6.54
N LYS A 67 10.89 9.43 7.15
CA LYS A 67 11.45 8.93 8.41
C LYS A 67 10.48 9.09 9.59
N GLU A 68 9.68 10.15 9.59
CA GLU A 68 8.78 10.47 10.70
C GLU A 68 7.38 9.90 10.48
N PRO A 69 6.87 9.05 11.39
CA PRO A 69 5.49 8.60 11.34
C PRO A 69 4.56 9.75 11.70
N TRP A 70 3.51 9.95 10.91
CA TRP A 70 2.51 10.99 11.13
C TRP A 70 1.33 10.46 11.97
N GLU A 71 0.88 11.22 12.97
CA GLU A 71 -0.36 10.94 13.69
C GLU A 71 -1.58 11.40 12.86
N LEU A 72 -2.57 10.52 12.74
CA LEU A 72 -3.86 10.74 12.05
C LEU A 72 -5.01 10.96 13.03
#